data_AF-A0A8J6G909-F1
#
_entry.id   AF-A0A8J6G909-F1
#
_cell.length_a   1.000
_cell.length_b   1.000
_cell.length_c   1.000
_cell.angle_alpha   90.00
_cell.angle_beta   90.00
_cell.angle_gamma   90.00
#
_symmetry.space_group_name_H-M   'P 1'
#
loop_
_entity.id
_entity.type
_entity.pdbx_description
1 polymer ?
#
loop_
_entity_poly.entity_id
_entity_poly.type
_entity_poly.pdbx_seq_one_letter_code
_entity_poly.pdbx_strand_id
1 'polypeptide(L)'
;MFLLSGAHPKGLTKARWFEIQHIQTSPQQCHTAMSAINNYTRHCKLKNTFLHDSFQNVTVACGSPNITCKNGQNNCHQSAGPVNMTDCALTGGTFPNCRYSSAVKFKFFIVACELPKNPPYQLVPVHLDAIV
;
A
#
# COMPACT_ATOMS: atom_id res chain seq x y z
N MET A 1 1.30 20.76 14.02
CA MET A 1 1.78 19.90 12.91
C MET A 1 0.88 18.67 12.90
N PHE A 2 -0.22 18.70 12.13
CA PHE A 2 -1.23 17.65 12.17
C PHE A 2 -0.71 16.41 11.42
N LEU A 3 -0.52 15.32 12.17
CA LEU A 3 -0.29 13.99 11.65
C LEU A 3 -1.54 13.56 10.86
N LEU A 4 -1.45 13.54 9.53
CA LEU A 4 -2.50 12.95 8.69
C LEU A 4 -2.43 11.42 8.87
N SER A 5 -3.15 10.92 9.88
CA SER A 5 -3.64 9.54 9.87
C SER A 5 -4.34 9.31 8.52
N GLY A 6 -3.78 8.41 7.71
CA GLY A 6 -4.13 8.22 6.30
C GLY A 6 -5.63 8.17 6.04
N ALA A 7 -6.17 9.25 5.49
CA ALA A 7 -7.54 9.30 5.03
C ALA A 7 -7.65 8.51 3.72
N HIS A 8 -8.43 7.43 3.74
CA HIS A 8 -8.86 6.77 2.50
C HIS A 8 -10.07 7.52 1.92
N PRO A 9 -10.30 7.46 0.60
CA PRO A 9 -11.47 8.09 -0.02
C PRO A 9 -12.79 7.65 0.61
N LYS A 10 -13.77 8.57 0.67
CA LYS A 10 -15.13 8.25 1.13
C LYS A 10 -15.72 7.13 0.26
N GLY A 11 -16.41 6.18 0.89
CA GLY A 11 -17.01 5.03 0.20
C GLY A 11 -16.08 3.84 -0.01
N LEU A 12 -14.79 3.94 0.35
CA LEU A 12 -13.86 2.80 0.35
C LEU A 12 -13.55 2.34 1.77
N THR A 13 -13.36 1.04 1.95
CA THR A 13 -12.74 0.50 3.16
C THR A 13 -11.23 0.72 3.12
N LYS A 14 -10.57 0.72 4.28
CA LYS A 14 -9.10 0.78 4.36
C LYS A 14 -8.43 -0.33 3.55
N ALA A 15 -8.96 -1.56 3.63
CA ALA A 15 -8.40 -2.70 2.91
C ALA A 15 -8.54 -2.57 1.39
N ARG A 16 -9.70 -2.08 0.91
CA ARG A 16 -9.88 -1.81 -0.51
C ARG A 16 -8.96 -0.69 -1.00
N TRP A 17 -8.74 0.33 -0.17
CA TRP A 17 -7.80 1.39 -0.49
C TRP A 17 -6.34 0.92 -0.45
N PHE A 18 -5.99 0.02 0.46
CA PHE A 18 -4.70 -0.66 0.46
C PHE A 18 -4.51 -1.44 -0.85
N GLU A 19 -5.50 -2.22 -1.27
CA GLU A 19 -5.45 -2.99 -2.51
C GLU A 19 -5.23 -2.09 -3.73
N ILE A 20 -6.03 -1.01 -3.86
CA ILE A 20 -5.88 -0.03 -4.95
C ILE A 20 -4.49 0.61 -4.97
N GLN A 21 -3.92 0.91 -3.79
CA GLN A 21 -2.63 1.60 -3.71
C GLN A 21 -1.44 0.68 -3.87
N HIS A 22 -1.51 -0.55 -3.37
CA HIS A 22 -0.31 -1.35 -3.12
C HIS A 22 -0.30 -2.70 -3.84
N ILE A 23 -1.40 -3.15 -4.43
CA ILE A 23 -1.45 -4.44 -5.12
C ILE A 23 -1.44 -4.24 -6.63
N GLN A 24 -0.49 -4.88 -7.30
CA GLN A 24 -0.39 -4.86 -8.76
C GLN A 24 0.22 -6.18 -9.26
N THR A 25 -0.62 -7.19 -9.46
CA THR A 25 -0.22 -8.52 -9.95
C THR A 25 0.47 -8.48 -11.32
N SER A 26 0.00 -7.60 -12.21
CA SER A 26 0.63 -7.33 -13.51
C SER A 26 1.31 -5.97 -13.48
N PRO A 27 2.66 -5.90 -13.41
CA PRO A 27 3.39 -4.65 -13.33
C PRO A 27 3.02 -3.68 -14.46
N GLN A 28 2.77 -2.42 -14.11
CA GLN A 28 2.56 -1.33 -15.07
C GLN A 28 3.53 -0.19 -14.76
N GLN A 29 3.76 0.69 -15.73
CA GLN A 29 4.59 1.87 -15.52
C GLN A 29 3.98 2.79 -14.43
N CYS A 30 4.84 3.39 -13.61
CA CYS A 30 4.39 4.24 -12.50
C CYS A 30 3.47 5.38 -12.92
N HIS A 31 3.70 6.00 -14.08
CA HIS A 31 2.82 7.06 -14.59
C HIS A 31 1.37 6.59 -14.76
N THR A 32 1.17 5.41 -15.35
CA THR A 32 -0.15 4.81 -15.56
C THR A 32 -0.76 4.36 -14.24
N ALA A 33 -0.01 3.60 -13.44
CA ALA A 33 -0.51 3.03 -12.19
C ALA A 33 -0.87 4.12 -11.15
N MET A 34 -0.03 5.15 -11.02
CA MET A 34 -0.29 6.26 -10.09
C MET A 34 -1.45 7.15 -10.53
N SER A 35 -1.78 7.22 -11.83
CA SER A 35 -2.89 8.04 -12.30
C SER A 35 -4.22 7.63 -11.65
N ALA A 36 -4.46 6.33 -11.44
CA ALA A 36 -5.64 5.82 -10.77
C ALA A 36 -5.71 6.28 -9.30
N ILE A 37 -4.61 6.13 -8.55
CA ILE A 37 -4.51 6.55 -7.13
C ILE A 37 -4.68 8.07 -6.99
N ASN A 38 -4.01 8.84 -7.85
CA ASN A 38 -4.06 10.30 -7.84
C ASN A 38 -5.45 10.81 -8.21
N ASN A 39 -6.19 10.13 -9.08
CA ASN A 39 -7.57 10.48 -9.41
C ASN A 39 -8.53 10.37 -8.21
N TYR A 40 -8.36 9.35 -7.36
CA TYR A 40 -9.15 9.19 -6.13
C TYR A 40 -8.92 10.34 -5.13
N THR A 41 -7.71 10.88 -5.08
CA THR A 41 -7.30 11.82 -4.05
C THR A 41 -7.09 13.25 -4.55
N ARG A 42 -7.23 13.45 -5.87
CA ARG A 42 -7.10 14.74 -6.59
C ARG A 42 -5.76 15.46 -6.35
N HIS A 43 -4.70 14.70 -6.09
CA HIS A 43 -3.34 15.23 -5.93
C HIS A 43 -2.30 14.21 -6.40
N CYS A 44 -1.08 14.67 -6.69
CA CYS A 44 0.04 13.77 -7.00
C CYS A 44 0.62 13.20 -5.70
N LYS A 45 0.38 11.93 -5.40
CA LYS A 45 0.99 11.27 -4.25
C LYS A 45 2.51 11.20 -4.44
N LEU A 46 3.29 11.60 -3.43
CA LEU A 46 4.75 11.75 -3.55
C LEU A 46 5.50 10.43 -3.78
N LYS A 47 5.10 9.38 -3.06
CA LYS A 47 5.71 8.05 -3.16
C LYS A 47 4.63 6.98 -3.04
N ASN A 48 4.84 5.87 -3.74
CA ASN A 48 4.00 4.69 -3.62
C ASN A 48 4.80 3.44 -3.98
N THR A 49 4.48 2.32 -3.34
CA THR A 49 5.08 1.02 -3.68
C THR A 49 3.97 0.08 -4.11
N PHE A 50 4.15 -0.54 -5.26
CA PHE A 50 3.28 -1.60 -5.78
C PHE A 50 3.94 -2.95 -5.54
N LEU A 51 3.31 -3.80 -4.74
CA LEU A 51 3.68 -5.19 -4.52
C LEU A 51 3.16 -6.02 -5.71
N HIS A 52 4.05 -6.76 -6.36
CA HIS A 52 3.73 -7.63 -7.49
C HIS A 52 3.34 -9.03 -7.01
N ASP A 53 2.27 -9.06 -6.22
CA ASP A 53 1.68 -10.27 -5.66
C ASP A 53 0.15 -10.10 -5.57
N SER A 54 -0.57 -11.18 -5.31
CA SER A 54 -2.02 -11.14 -5.11
C SER A 54 -2.38 -10.55 -3.74
N PHE A 55 -3.58 -9.96 -3.62
CA PHE A 55 -4.07 -9.47 -2.33
C PHE A 55 -4.19 -10.61 -1.30
N GLN A 56 -4.55 -11.82 -1.75
CA GLN A 56 -4.64 -13.02 -0.92
C GLN A 56 -3.27 -13.40 -0.34
N ASN A 57 -2.21 -13.42 -1.16
CA ASN A 57 -0.86 -13.73 -0.70
C ASN A 57 -0.32 -12.68 0.27
N VAL A 58 -0.59 -11.39 0.01
CA VAL A 58 -0.23 -10.32 0.96
C VAL A 58 -1.01 -10.44 2.27
N THR A 59 -2.26 -10.90 2.23
CA THR A 59 -3.08 -11.15 3.43
C THR A 59 -2.51 -12.27 4.31
N VAL A 60 -1.81 -13.27 3.72
CA VAL A 60 -1.11 -14.31 4.50
C VAL A 60 -0.11 -13.70 5.49
N ALA A 61 0.50 -12.55 5.16
CA ALA A 61 1.41 -11.86 6.08
C ALA A 61 0.74 -11.48 7.40
N CYS A 62 -0.57 -11.17 7.41
CA CYS A 62 -1.34 -10.86 8.61
C CYS A 62 -1.42 -12.02 9.62
N GLY A 63 -1.07 -13.24 9.22
CA GLY A 63 -0.95 -14.40 10.12
C GLY A 63 0.40 -14.52 10.83
N SER A 64 1.37 -13.68 10.50
CA SER A 64 2.70 -13.67 11.16
C SER A 64 2.62 -13.00 12.54
N PRO A 65 3.61 -13.20 13.44
CA PRO A 65 3.61 -12.56 14.75
C PRO A 65 3.49 -11.03 14.68
N ASN A 66 2.76 -10.45 15.63
CA ASN A 66 2.61 -9.00 15.73
C ASN A 66 3.96 -8.33 16.03
N ILE A 67 4.23 -7.25 15.33
CA ILE A 67 5.34 -6.33 15.59
C ILE A 67 4.81 -4.89 15.73
N THR A 68 5.62 -4.03 16.33
CA THR A 68 5.29 -2.62 16.48
C THR A 68 5.46 -1.87 15.16
N CYS A 69 4.39 -1.24 14.69
CA CYS A 69 4.35 -0.36 13.53
C CYS A 69 5.11 0.95 13.80
N LYS A 70 5.41 1.73 12.75
CA LYS A 70 6.01 3.08 12.88
C LYS A 70 5.15 4.06 13.69
N ASN A 71 3.84 3.85 13.71
CA ASN A 71 2.90 4.66 14.48
C ASN A 71 2.73 4.18 15.94
N GLY A 72 3.50 3.18 16.40
CA GLY A 72 3.45 2.62 17.74
C GLY A 72 2.36 1.57 17.99
N GLN A 73 1.50 1.27 17.01
CA GLN A 73 0.49 0.21 17.14
C GLN A 73 1.14 -1.19 17.01
N ASN A 74 0.60 -2.19 17.70
CA ASN A 74 1.10 -3.57 17.67
C ASN A 74 0.24 -4.48 16.77
N ASN A 75 -0.06 -4.01 15.56
CA ASN A 75 -0.82 -4.76 14.54
C ASN A 75 -0.09 -4.82 13.20
N CYS A 76 1.24 -4.64 13.20
CA CYS A 76 2.05 -4.85 12.02
C CYS A 76 2.55 -6.29 11.94
N HIS A 77 2.77 -6.75 10.71
CA HIS A 77 3.21 -8.10 10.42
C HIS A 77 4.19 -8.06 9.25
N GLN A 78 5.33 -8.75 9.39
CA GLN A 78 6.30 -8.89 8.31
C GLN A 78 5.92 -10.05 7.38
N SER A 79 6.17 -9.89 6.08
CA SER A 79 6.01 -10.96 5.11
C SER A 79 6.94 -12.15 5.39
N ALA A 80 6.46 -13.37 5.15
CA ALA A 80 7.26 -14.59 5.31
C ALA A 80 8.41 -14.69 4.30
N GLY A 81 8.27 -14.03 3.15
CA GLY A 81 9.26 -13.99 2.08
C GLY A 81 9.29 -12.62 1.40
N PRO A 82 10.35 -12.34 0.63
CA PRO A 82 10.41 -11.16 -0.22
C PRO A 82 9.50 -11.32 -1.45
N VAL A 83 9.03 -10.19 -1.99
CA VAL A 83 8.24 -10.12 -3.23
C VAL A 83 8.84 -9.12 -4.20
N ASN A 84 8.55 -9.30 -5.49
CA ASN A 84 8.85 -8.28 -6.48
C ASN A 84 7.96 -7.05 -6.23
N MET A 85 8.52 -5.86 -6.37
CA MET A 85 7.77 -4.62 -6.19
C MET A 85 8.35 -3.50 -7.04
N THR A 86 7.53 -2.47 -7.30
CA THR A 86 7.95 -1.24 -7.96
C THR A 86 7.70 -0.05 -7.05
N ASP A 87 8.76 0.69 -6.76
CA ASP A 87 8.69 2.00 -6.11
C ASP A 87 8.50 3.10 -7.14
N CYS A 88 7.45 3.89 -6.93
CA CYS A 88 7.13 5.09 -7.68
C CYS A 88 7.45 6.32 -6.84
N ALA A 89 8.25 7.24 -7.38
CA ALA A 89 8.55 8.53 -6.73
C ALA A 89 8.24 9.68 -7.68
N LEU A 90 7.51 10.69 -7.19
CA LEU A 90 7.15 11.87 -7.96
C LEU A 90 8.41 12.63 -8.35
N THR A 91 8.61 12.85 -9.65
CA THR A 91 9.72 13.63 -10.20
C THR A 91 9.29 15.03 -10.66
N GLY A 92 7.99 15.25 -10.85
CA GLY A 92 7.44 16.58 -11.09
C GLY A 92 6.04 16.57 -11.70
N GLY A 93 5.60 17.74 -12.15
CA GLY A 93 4.24 17.95 -12.65
C GLY A 93 3.23 18.20 -11.53
N THR A 94 2.01 18.53 -11.92
CA THR A 94 0.87 18.81 -11.04
C THR A 94 -0.34 18.01 -11.50
N PHE A 95 -1.25 17.70 -10.59
CA PHE A 95 -2.45 16.93 -10.93
C PHE A 95 -3.25 17.65 -12.03
N PRO A 96 -3.67 16.96 -13.12
CA PRO A 96 -3.61 15.51 -13.34
C PRO A 96 -2.34 14.98 -14.04
N ASN A 97 -1.42 15.84 -14.47
CA ASN A 97 -0.23 15.51 -15.26
C ASN A 97 1.01 15.18 -14.39
N CYS A 98 0.87 14.24 -13.46
CA CYS A 98 1.94 13.84 -12.53
C CYS A 98 3.00 12.96 -13.25
N ARG A 99 4.29 13.20 -12.97
CA ARG A 99 5.41 12.43 -13.52
C ARG A 99 6.17 11.66 -12.44
N TYR A 100 6.49 10.40 -12.70
CA TYR A 100 7.08 9.47 -11.73
C TYR A 100 8.31 8.75 -12.27
N SER A 101 9.32 8.56 -11.44
CA SER A 101 10.37 7.55 -11.67
C SER A 101 9.92 6.19 -11.15
N SER A 102 10.52 5.13 -11.68
CA SER A 102 10.27 3.73 -11.28
C SER A 102 11.56 3.07 -10.80
N ALA A 103 11.49 2.30 -9.73
CA ALA A 103 12.59 1.44 -9.27
C ALA A 103 12.05 0.05 -8.88
N VAL A 104 12.53 -0.99 -9.56
CA VAL A 104 12.18 -2.39 -9.26
C VAL A 104 12.99 -2.88 -8.07
N LYS A 105 12.36 -3.63 -7.17
CA LYS A 105 12.97 -4.20 -5.97
C LYS A 105 12.46 -5.62 -5.72
N PHE A 106 13.26 -6.39 -4.99
CA PHE A 106 12.87 -7.69 -4.43
C PHE A 106 13.20 -7.68 -2.94
N LYS A 107 12.17 -7.49 -2.11
CA LYS A 107 12.31 -7.09 -0.70
C LYS A 107 11.18 -7.64 0.18
N PHE A 108 11.41 -7.71 1.48
CA PHE A 108 10.35 -8.01 2.45
C PHE A 108 9.49 -6.75 2.65
N PHE A 109 8.28 -6.94 3.15
CA PHE A 109 7.39 -5.85 3.50
C PHE A 109 6.77 -6.04 4.89
N ILE A 110 6.35 -4.94 5.48
CA ILE A 110 5.60 -4.90 6.74
C ILE A 110 4.26 -4.22 6.48
N VAL A 111 3.17 -4.91 6.83
CA VAL A 111 1.80 -4.41 6.69
C VAL A 111 1.14 -4.30 8.06
N ALA A 112 0.34 -3.26 8.26
CA ALA A 112 -0.61 -3.23 9.36
C ALA A 112 -1.90 -3.94 8.94
N CYS A 113 -2.44 -4.78 9.80
CA CYS A 113 -3.67 -5.52 9.55
C CYS A 113 -4.75 -5.18 10.58
N GLU A 114 -6.01 -5.18 10.13
CA GLU A 114 -7.18 -4.92 10.98
C GLU A 114 -8.28 -5.94 10.66
N LEU A 115 -9.14 -6.22 11.65
CA LEU A 115 -10.33 -7.03 11.43
C LEU A 115 -11.40 -6.17 10.72
N PRO A 116 -11.98 -6.60 9.59
CA PRO A 116 -13.06 -5.87 8.94
C PRO A 116 -14.32 -5.88 9.82
N LYS A 117 -15.16 -4.84 9.67
CA LYS A 117 -16.42 -4.72 10.41
C LYS A 117 -17.48 -5.74 9.99
N ASN A 118 -17.42 -6.20 8.74
CA ASN A 118 -18.33 -7.17 8.14
C ASN A 118 -17.54 -8.40 7.69
N PRO A 119 -18.18 -9.57 7.49
CA PRO A 119 -17.51 -10.75 6.95
C PRO A 119 -16.71 -10.44 5.68
N PRO A 120 -15.56 -11.11 5.45
CA PRO A 120 -15.00 -12.21 6.26
C PRO A 120 -14.28 -11.71 7.52
N TYR A 121 -14.50 -12.36 8.67
CA TYR A 121 -13.85 -12.04 9.96
C TYR A 121 -12.39 -12.52 10.02
N GLN A 122 -11.61 -12.23 9.00
CA GLN A 122 -10.16 -12.47 8.96
C GLN A 122 -9.41 -11.15 8.90
N LEU A 123 -8.21 -11.09 9.47
CA LEU A 123 -7.36 -9.90 9.36
C LEU A 123 -7.08 -9.60 7.88
N VAL A 124 -7.17 -8.33 7.51
CA VAL A 124 -6.86 -7.85 6.17
C VAL A 124 -5.84 -6.71 6.25
N PRO A 125 -4.94 -6.59 5.26
CA PRO A 125 -3.97 -5.50 5.23
C PRO A 125 -4.69 -4.16 5.00
N VAL A 126 -4.34 -3.16 5.80
CA VAL A 126 -4.92 -1.81 5.74
C VAL A 126 -3.88 -0.71 5.54
N HIS A 127 -2.59 -1.02 5.73
CA HIS A 127 -1.49 -0.09 5.55
C HIS A 127 -0.21 -0.83 5.20
N LEU A 128 0.60 -0.27 4.29
CA LEU A 128 1.97 -0.70 4.04
C LEU A 128 2.91 0.17 4.89
N ASP A 129 3.42 -0.39 5.99
CA ASP A 129 4.21 0.35 6.99
C ASP A 129 5.67 0.52 6.54
N ALA A 130 6.29 -0.55 6.03
CA ALA A 130 7.69 -0.53 5.61
C ALA A 130 8.05 -1.55 4.52
N ILE A 131 9.16 -1.28 3.84
CA ILE A 131 9.89 -2.22 2.99
C ILE A 131 11.26 -2.46 3.66
N VAL A 132 11.67 -3.72 3.76
CA VAL A 132 12.90 -4.17 4.46
C VAL A 132 13.84 -4.87 3.48
#